data_AF-A0A182F707-F1
#
_entry.id   AF-A0A182F707-F1
#
_cell.length_a   1.000
_cell.length_b   1.000
_cell.length_c   1.000
_cell.angle_alpha   90.00
_cell.angle_beta   90.00
_cell.angle_gamma   90.00
#
_symmetry.space_group_name_H-M   'P 1'
#
loop_
_entity.id
_entity.type
_entity.pdbx_description
1 polymer ?
#
loop_
_entity_poly.entity_id
_entity_poly.type
_entity_poly.pdbx_seq_one_letter_code
_entity_poly.pdbx_strand_id
1 'polypeptide(L)'
;MAKLKIVGGRPITMDEAIELRQTVFGSAASPPRGEWTRTGFTFGPANQEYPYGLRTPRNATRGMQSVIQAHIIKQFIFDNKPREKSVPLEELLKPNEAEQALALYTAMSDILWNIGEKTKAIVALPGEASHIPHSHVYFQDNVTEKLYFFEFTKLDDLQIFMKRYLPYFTENPGPGTLLYLYSAVLTRGMENMRNDLDAPKGAHLMGPHEEGSLNVITLLLTGRATPYLHNGVVYVGDEDHYAVPQFGILSRGAIGLLVWEGENEAMRSASRMPGSRLKTPATPVWVSCCCGHYGVLFNSNRELLRNYHAEKRFELHYYTCAGCYLSMTVDNRGQEEGGGDGVSLLVFNEVYNTTQLVIDEEFHLRQGDHYCRGRFQKWDPKITTFPGLYLASAAFLSPLNSCSVYGLRLTSLIAAIVNVVLMYQIRKSYIQRKSSTDLLLEVASLSLLPPLYFFAHLYYTDVLSVTAVLLLVLAGERRCHSWAALWGFCAVLMRQTNIVWVGFVCGSRAIDLLLSKGSLKELVLSPSRMLNFIGEILERFWAYAVVMGSFVAFLVVNGSIVIGDKSAHEAALHVPQVRSTRC
;
A
#
# COMPACT_ATOMS: atom_id res chain seq x y z
N MET A 1 -34.08 20.14 -24.49
CA MET A 1 -34.35 19.30 -25.69
C MET A 1 -35.61 18.47 -25.44
N ALA A 2 -36.48 18.31 -26.44
CA ALA A 2 -37.69 17.49 -26.30
C ALA A 2 -37.33 15.99 -26.26
N LYS A 3 -38.10 15.20 -25.49
CA LYS A 3 -37.95 13.74 -25.47
C LYS A 3 -38.35 13.16 -26.83
N LEU A 4 -37.42 12.46 -27.45
CA LEU A 4 -37.65 11.77 -28.71
C LEU A 4 -38.22 10.38 -28.42
N LYS A 5 -39.17 9.94 -29.25
CA LYS A 5 -39.66 8.56 -29.21
C LYS A 5 -38.51 7.59 -29.47
N ILE A 6 -38.45 6.53 -28.68
CA ILE A 6 -37.46 5.47 -28.83
C ILE A 6 -37.80 4.66 -30.08
N VAL A 7 -36.76 4.33 -30.87
CA VAL A 7 -36.88 3.53 -32.09
C VAL A 7 -35.89 2.38 -32.02
N GLY A 8 -36.36 1.14 -32.19
CA GLY A 8 -35.55 -0.08 -32.10
C GLY A 8 -35.37 -0.60 -30.67
N GLY A 9 -34.34 -1.42 -30.48
CA GLY A 9 -34.02 -2.05 -29.19
C GLY A 9 -34.79 -3.35 -28.95
N ARG A 10 -34.25 -4.21 -28.09
CA ARG A 10 -34.89 -5.46 -27.67
C ARG A 10 -35.73 -5.20 -26.42
N PRO A 11 -37.03 -5.55 -26.38
CA PRO A 11 -37.81 -5.42 -25.15
C PRO A 11 -37.32 -6.37 -24.07
N ILE A 12 -37.40 -5.93 -22.82
CA ILE A 12 -37.09 -6.75 -21.65
C ILE A 12 -38.08 -7.91 -21.50
N THR A 13 -37.56 -9.09 -21.11
CA THR A 13 -38.39 -10.25 -20.78
C THR A 13 -38.70 -10.32 -19.28
N MET A 14 -39.72 -11.11 -18.90
CA MET A 14 -40.11 -11.26 -17.49
C MET A 14 -38.96 -11.80 -16.63
N ASP A 15 -38.25 -12.82 -17.10
CA ASP A 15 -37.14 -13.44 -16.37
C ASP A 15 -35.98 -12.44 -16.17
N GLU A 16 -35.63 -11.69 -17.22
CA GLU A 16 -34.59 -10.66 -17.15
C GLU A 16 -34.95 -9.53 -16.18
N ALA A 17 -36.22 -9.11 -16.11
CA ALA A 17 -36.66 -8.06 -15.19
C ALA A 17 -36.63 -8.53 -13.74
N ILE A 18 -37.03 -9.78 -13.48
CA ILE A 18 -36.95 -10.38 -12.15
C ILE A 18 -35.48 -10.48 -11.72
N GLU A 19 -34.62 -11.01 -12.59
CA GLU A 19 -33.19 -11.15 -12.33
C GLU A 19 -32.48 -9.81 -12.13
N LEU A 20 -32.76 -8.81 -12.97
CA LEU A 20 -32.22 -7.45 -12.85
C LEU A 20 -32.58 -6.84 -11.50
N ARG A 21 -33.85 -6.94 -11.07
CA ARG A 21 -34.29 -6.37 -9.80
C ARG A 21 -33.81 -7.14 -8.59
N GLN A 22 -33.72 -8.46 -8.68
CA GLN A 22 -33.08 -9.27 -7.64
C GLN A 22 -31.61 -8.89 -7.48
N THR A 23 -30.88 -8.72 -8.59
CA THR A 23 -29.45 -8.36 -8.58
C THR A 23 -29.23 -6.96 -8.02
N VAL A 24 -30.09 -5.99 -8.36
CA VAL A 24 -29.94 -4.61 -7.90
C VAL A 24 -30.50 -4.40 -6.50
N PHE A 25 -31.77 -4.75 -6.28
CA PHE A 25 -32.55 -4.40 -5.08
C PHE A 25 -32.81 -5.57 -4.14
N GLY A 26 -32.41 -6.80 -4.50
CA GLY A 26 -32.67 -8.00 -3.70
C GLY A 26 -34.07 -8.58 -3.86
N SER A 27 -35.01 -7.88 -4.53
CA SER A 27 -36.39 -8.34 -4.74
C SER A 27 -37.02 -7.73 -5.99
N ALA A 28 -37.78 -8.55 -6.72
CA ALA A 28 -38.64 -8.12 -7.82
C ALA A 28 -40.11 -7.92 -7.38
N ALA A 29 -40.49 -8.46 -6.21
CA ALA A 29 -41.84 -8.40 -5.67
C ALA A 29 -42.17 -7.07 -4.97
N SER A 30 -41.19 -6.17 -4.81
CA SER A 30 -41.37 -4.86 -4.19
C SER A 30 -40.74 -3.77 -5.05
N PRO A 31 -41.44 -2.67 -5.37
CA PRO A 31 -40.95 -1.62 -6.26
C PRO A 31 -39.60 -1.06 -5.78
N PRO A 32 -38.71 -0.60 -6.69
CA PRO A 32 -37.50 0.11 -6.30
C PRO A 32 -37.81 1.27 -5.37
N ARG A 33 -36.86 1.63 -4.50
CA ARG A 33 -37.01 2.82 -3.64
C ARG A 33 -37.31 4.03 -4.51
N GLY A 34 -38.33 4.82 -4.13
CA GLY A 34 -38.86 5.90 -4.96
C GLY A 34 -37.86 7.00 -5.32
N GLU A 35 -36.74 7.11 -4.61
CA GLU A 35 -35.63 8.00 -4.94
C GLU A 35 -35.01 7.69 -6.31
N TRP A 36 -34.91 6.41 -6.71
CA TRP A 36 -34.31 6.00 -7.98
C TRP A 36 -35.20 6.32 -9.19
N THR A 37 -36.52 6.29 -9.01
CA THR A 37 -37.49 6.61 -10.07
C THR A 37 -37.78 8.10 -10.21
N ARG A 38 -37.27 8.94 -9.30
CA ARG A 38 -37.54 10.38 -9.24
C ARG A 38 -36.29 11.25 -9.28
N THR A 39 -35.10 10.67 -9.44
CA THR A 39 -33.85 11.42 -9.54
C THR A 39 -33.23 11.27 -10.92
N GLY A 40 -33.12 12.38 -11.65
CA GLY A 40 -32.32 12.51 -12.87
C GLY A 40 -30.96 13.17 -12.61
N PHE A 41 -30.12 13.22 -13.65
CA PHE A 41 -28.86 13.96 -13.63
C PHE A 41 -29.11 15.41 -14.03
N THR A 42 -29.11 16.32 -13.06
CA THR A 42 -29.35 17.75 -13.30
C THR A 42 -28.14 18.58 -12.87
N PHE A 43 -27.68 19.46 -13.75
CA PHE A 43 -26.65 20.44 -13.40
C PHE A 43 -27.23 21.62 -12.62
N GLY A 44 -26.36 22.34 -11.92
CA GLY A 44 -26.65 23.71 -11.52
C GLY A 44 -26.89 24.59 -12.75
N PRO A 45 -27.81 25.56 -12.69
CA PRO A 45 -28.01 26.54 -13.75
C PRO A 45 -26.68 27.23 -14.13
N ALA A 46 -26.47 27.49 -15.42
CA ALA A 46 -25.22 28.09 -15.92
C ALA A 46 -24.91 29.49 -15.32
N ASN A 47 -25.94 30.17 -14.81
CA ASN A 47 -25.84 31.47 -14.17
C ASN A 47 -25.65 31.43 -12.64
N GLN A 48 -25.65 30.24 -12.03
CA GLN A 48 -25.45 30.06 -10.59
C GLN A 48 -24.00 29.68 -10.28
N GLU A 49 -23.67 29.66 -8.98
CA GLU A 49 -22.37 29.18 -8.53
C GLU A 49 -22.19 27.68 -8.84
N TYR A 50 -20.98 27.35 -9.31
CA TYR A 50 -20.55 25.98 -9.64
C TYR A 50 -21.41 25.28 -10.72
N PRO A 51 -21.55 25.88 -11.92
CA PRO A 51 -22.39 25.33 -13.00
C PRO A 51 -21.84 24.00 -13.56
N TYR A 52 -20.57 23.68 -13.36
CA TYR A 52 -19.98 22.38 -13.70
C TYR A 52 -20.50 21.20 -12.86
N GLY A 53 -21.27 21.50 -11.80
CA GLY A 53 -21.65 20.55 -10.77
C GLY A 53 -23.07 20.01 -10.89
N LEU A 54 -23.22 18.68 -10.79
CA LEU A 54 -24.51 18.01 -10.63
C LEU A 54 -25.14 18.33 -9.28
N ARG A 55 -26.46 18.54 -9.27
CA ARG A 55 -27.26 18.85 -8.08
C ARG A 55 -28.24 17.71 -7.81
N THR A 56 -28.18 17.14 -6.59
CA THR A 56 -29.05 16.05 -6.16
C THR A 56 -29.46 16.18 -4.68
N PRO A 57 -30.72 15.85 -4.34
CA PRO A 57 -31.13 15.74 -2.94
C PRO A 57 -30.33 14.65 -2.21
N ARG A 58 -30.41 14.67 -0.87
CA ARG A 58 -29.74 13.67 -0.01
C ARG A 58 -30.54 12.37 -0.08
N ASN A 59 -30.05 11.43 -0.89
CA ASN A 59 -30.69 10.16 -1.17
C ASN A 59 -29.67 9.13 -1.68
N ALA A 60 -30.10 7.88 -1.90
CA ALA A 60 -29.20 6.78 -2.24
C ALA A 60 -28.54 6.87 -3.63
N THR A 61 -28.92 7.86 -4.46
CA THR A 61 -28.33 8.05 -5.80
C THR A 61 -27.08 8.93 -5.76
N ARG A 62 -26.84 9.66 -4.66
CA ARG A 62 -25.80 10.69 -4.57
C ARG A 62 -24.38 10.17 -4.76
N GLY A 63 -24.07 8.97 -4.25
CA GLY A 63 -22.78 8.34 -4.48
C GLY A 63 -22.51 8.10 -5.96
N MET A 64 -23.47 7.56 -6.70
CA MET A 64 -23.36 7.39 -8.16
C MET A 64 -23.18 8.74 -8.87
N GLN A 65 -23.95 9.76 -8.48
CA GLN A 65 -23.79 11.09 -9.07
C GLN A 65 -22.40 11.69 -8.81
N SER A 66 -21.81 11.41 -7.64
CA SER A 66 -20.46 11.85 -7.30
C SER A 66 -19.39 11.19 -8.19
N VAL A 67 -19.57 9.93 -8.58
CA VAL A 67 -18.67 9.25 -9.55
C VAL A 67 -18.76 9.90 -10.93
N ILE A 68 -19.97 10.20 -11.40
CA ILE A 68 -20.18 10.88 -12.69
C ILE A 68 -19.62 12.30 -12.63
N GLN A 69 -19.84 13.01 -11.52
CA GLN A 69 -19.28 14.33 -11.27
C GLN A 69 -17.75 14.34 -11.33
N ALA A 70 -17.10 13.32 -10.77
CA ALA A 70 -15.65 13.18 -10.84
C ALA A 70 -15.15 13.02 -12.30
N HIS A 71 -15.87 12.25 -13.13
CA HIS A 71 -15.56 12.12 -14.55
C HIS A 71 -15.77 13.43 -15.32
N ILE A 72 -16.84 14.17 -15.01
CA ILE A 72 -17.09 15.50 -15.58
C ILE A 72 -15.95 16.48 -15.24
N ILE A 73 -15.53 16.53 -13.97
CA ILE A 73 -14.42 17.38 -13.52
C ILE A 73 -13.11 17.00 -14.21
N LYS A 74 -12.81 15.69 -14.32
CA LYS A 74 -11.65 15.19 -15.05
C LYS A 74 -11.66 15.70 -16.49
N GLN A 75 -12.80 15.63 -17.18
CA GLN A 75 -12.91 16.06 -18.57
C GLN A 75 -12.65 17.55 -18.74
N PHE A 76 -13.23 18.40 -17.90
CA PHE A 76 -13.01 19.85 -17.95
C PHE A 76 -11.56 20.25 -17.66
N ILE A 77 -10.92 19.61 -16.67
CA ILE A 77 -9.58 19.99 -16.23
C ILE A 77 -8.47 19.39 -17.13
N PHE A 78 -8.62 18.15 -17.58
CA PHE A 78 -7.52 17.40 -18.20
C PHE A 78 -7.75 17.00 -19.66
N ASP A 79 -8.96 16.63 -20.06
CA ASP A 79 -9.20 16.09 -21.40
C ASP A 79 -9.51 17.20 -22.42
N ASN A 80 -10.30 18.20 -22.02
CA ASN A 80 -10.76 19.30 -22.88
C ASN A 80 -9.92 20.58 -22.75
N LYS A 81 -8.81 20.55 -22.00
CA LYS A 81 -7.98 21.73 -21.79
C LYS A 81 -7.33 22.19 -23.11
N PRO A 82 -7.45 23.47 -23.50
CA PRO A 82 -6.76 24.00 -24.68
C PRO A 82 -5.25 23.81 -24.54
N ARG A 83 -4.61 23.13 -25.49
CA ARG A 83 -3.17 22.81 -25.44
C ARG A 83 -2.26 24.05 -25.48
N GLU A 84 -2.78 25.17 -25.95
CA GLU A 84 -1.98 26.36 -26.30
C GLU A 84 -2.03 27.50 -25.26
N LYS A 85 -2.93 27.44 -24.26
CA LYS A 85 -3.07 28.52 -23.26
C LYS A 85 -3.24 27.98 -21.84
N SER A 86 -2.58 28.62 -20.88
CA SER A 86 -2.87 28.43 -19.46
C SER A 86 -4.19 29.10 -19.12
N VAL A 87 -5.28 28.31 -19.12
CA VAL A 87 -6.61 28.77 -18.70
C VAL A 87 -6.74 28.60 -17.18
N PRO A 88 -7.16 29.64 -16.43
CA PRO A 88 -7.47 29.54 -15.01
C PRO A 88 -8.54 28.50 -14.71
N LEU A 89 -8.50 27.89 -13.52
CA LEU A 89 -9.43 26.84 -13.13
C LEU A 89 -10.88 27.34 -13.07
N GLU A 90 -11.07 28.59 -12.62
CA GLU A 90 -12.37 29.24 -12.47
C GLU A 90 -13.08 29.45 -13.81
N GLU A 91 -12.33 29.53 -14.90
CA GLU A 91 -12.86 29.66 -16.25
C GLU A 91 -13.19 28.27 -16.83
N LEU A 92 -12.33 27.27 -16.61
CA LEU A 92 -12.59 25.87 -17.01
C LEU A 92 -13.84 25.28 -16.34
N LEU A 93 -14.16 25.73 -15.13
CA LEU A 93 -15.30 25.27 -14.34
C LEU A 93 -16.55 26.15 -14.50
N LYS A 94 -16.64 26.95 -15.57
CA LYS A 94 -17.86 27.69 -15.94
C LYS A 94 -18.42 27.27 -17.30
N PRO A 95 -18.81 25.98 -17.45
CA PRO A 95 -19.33 25.50 -18.72
C PRO A 95 -20.69 26.12 -19.05
N ASN A 96 -20.95 26.30 -20.35
CA ASN A 96 -22.28 26.57 -20.87
C ASN A 96 -23.14 25.29 -20.93
N GLU A 97 -24.43 25.41 -21.25
CA GLU A 97 -25.35 24.27 -21.29
C GLU A 97 -24.95 23.18 -22.30
N ALA A 98 -24.33 23.55 -23.42
CA ALA A 98 -23.86 22.60 -24.42
C ALA A 98 -22.64 21.81 -23.93
N GLU A 99 -21.73 22.47 -23.22
CA GLU A 99 -20.56 21.86 -22.58
C GLU A 99 -20.95 20.95 -21.41
N GLN A 100 -21.96 21.35 -20.60
CA GLN A 100 -22.55 20.49 -19.57
C GLN A 100 -23.12 19.20 -20.18
N ALA A 101 -23.91 19.33 -21.25
CA ALA A 101 -24.49 18.18 -21.94
C ALA A 101 -23.39 17.27 -22.52
N LEU A 102 -22.39 17.85 -23.20
CA LEU A 102 -21.22 17.14 -23.73
C LEU A 102 -20.49 16.35 -22.64
N ALA A 103 -20.16 17.00 -21.53
CA ALA A 103 -19.44 16.36 -20.44
C ALA A 103 -20.25 15.20 -19.83
N LEU A 104 -21.56 15.37 -19.66
CA LEU A 104 -22.42 14.35 -19.08
C LEU A 104 -22.52 13.09 -19.95
N TYR A 105 -22.89 13.21 -21.23
CA TYR A 105 -23.03 12.01 -22.06
C TYR A 105 -21.67 11.35 -22.34
N THR A 106 -20.58 12.12 -22.39
CA THR A 106 -19.23 11.57 -22.56
C THR A 106 -18.83 10.80 -21.32
N ALA A 107 -18.99 11.37 -20.12
CA ALA A 107 -18.69 10.72 -18.85
C ALA A 107 -19.50 9.42 -18.67
N MET A 108 -20.80 9.47 -18.95
CA MET A 108 -21.67 8.29 -18.88
C MET A 108 -21.24 7.19 -19.87
N SER A 109 -20.90 7.58 -21.11
CA SER A 109 -20.46 6.62 -22.13
C SER A 109 -19.12 5.97 -21.77
N ASP A 110 -18.14 6.76 -21.31
CA ASP A 110 -16.82 6.27 -20.94
C ASP A 110 -16.87 5.28 -19.77
N ILE A 111 -17.71 5.56 -18.77
CA ILE A 111 -17.92 4.66 -17.64
C ILE A 111 -18.54 3.34 -18.12
N LEU A 112 -19.64 3.38 -18.89
CA LEU A 112 -20.27 2.16 -19.43
C LEU A 112 -19.28 1.36 -20.29
N TRP A 113 -18.51 2.06 -21.13
CA TRP A 113 -17.49 1.42 -21.97
C TRP A 113 -16.41 0.73 -21.15
N ASN A 114 -15.97 1.32 -20.03
CA ASN A 114 -15.02 0.69 -19.12
C ASN A 114 -15.62 -0.50 -18.38
N ILE A 115 -16.90 -0.45 -17.97
CA ILE A 115 -17.60 -1.58 -17.34
C ILE A 115 -17.66 -2.79 -18.26
N GLY A 116 -17.92 -2.56 -19.55
CA GLY A 116 -17.91 -3.61 -20.57
C GLY A 116 -16.52 -3.94 -21.10
N GLU A 117 -15.47 -3.64 -20.33
CA GLU A 117 -14.07 -3.96 -20.63
C GLU A 117 -13.61 -3.45 -22.01
N LYS A 118 -14.18 -2.33 -22.46
CA LYS A 118 -13.95 -1.69 -23.77
C LYS A 118 -14.34 -2.54 -24.98
N THR A 119 -15.26 -3.47 -24.79
CA THR A 119 -15.72 -4.38 -25.85
C THR A 119 -17.18 -4.16 -26.23
N LYS A 120 -18.05 -3.94 -25.24
CA LYS A 120 -19.49 -3.74 -25.44
C LYS A 120 -20.08 -2.80 -24.39
N ALA A 121 -21.22 -2.20 -24.68
CA ALA A 121 -22.04 -1.48 -23.71
C ALA A 121 -23.52 -1.69 -24.00
N ILE A 122 -24.33 -1.77 -22.95
CA ILE A 122 -25.79 -1.92 -23.05
C ILE A 122 -26.45 -0.71 -22.38
N VAL A 123 -27.32 -0.02 -23.11
CA VAL A 123 -28.12 1.08 -22.61
C VAL A 123 -29.59 0.64 -22.50
N ALA A 124 -30.20 0.90 -21.33
CA ALA A 124 -31.59 0.62 -21.06
C ALA A 124 -32.42 1.91 -21.06
N LEU A 125 -33.47 1.97 -21.89
CA LEU A 125 -34.38 3.11 -21.97
C LEU A 125 -35.85 2.67 -21.93
N PRO A 126 -36.77 3.44 -21.29
CA PRO A 126 -38.16 3.06 -21.14
C PRO A 126 -39.00 3.52 -22.34
N GLY A 127 -39.70 2.59 -22.99
CA GLY A 127 -40.70 2.84 -24.03
C GLY A 127 -42.09 3.19 -23.48
N GLU A 128 -43.06 3.26 -24.38
CA GLU A 128 -44.47 3.55 -24.02
C GLU A 128 -45.24 2.30 -23.56
N ALA A 129 -44.96 1.15 -24.18
CA ALA A 129 -45.65 -0.10 -23.91
C ALA A 129 -45.07 -0.83 -22.69
N SER A 130 -45.95 -1.42 -21.88
CA SER A 130 -45.55 -2.36 -20.82
C SER A 130 -45.47 -3.77 -21.41
N HIS A 131 -44.33 -4.43 -21.20
CA HIS A 131 -44.06 -5.78 -21.70
C HIS A 131 -44.30 -6.87 -20.64
N ILE A 132 -44.37 -6.48 -19.37
CA ILE A 132 -44.40 -7.43 -18.25
C ILE A 132 -45.66 -7.17 -17.42
N PRO A 133 -46.56 -8.16 -17.27
CA PRO A 133 -47.75 -8.02 -16.45
C PRO A 133 -47.40 -8.00 -14.96
N HIS A 134 -48.26 -7.35 -14.16
CA HIS A 134 -48.17 -7.41 -12.71
C HIS A 134 -48.41 -8.84 -12.20
N SER A 135 -47.64 -9.29 -11.21
CA SER A 135 -47.80 -10.62 -10.61
C SER A 135 -47.31 -10.64 -9.16
N HIS A 136 -47.57 -11.75 -8.45
CA HIS A 136 -47.07 -11.94 -7.07
C HIS A 136 -45.54 -12.03 -6.99
N VAL A 137 -44.86 -12.37 -8.10
CA VAL A 137 -43.39 -12.42 -8.19
C VAL A 137 -42.78 -11.13 -8.75
N TYR A 138 -43.59 -10.26 -9.36
CA TYR A 138 -43.11 -9.01 -9.98
C TYR A 138 -44.11 -7.86 -9.80
N PHE A 139 -43.68 -6.85 -9.04
CA PHE A 139 -44.47 -5.64 -8.79
C PHE A 139 -44.04 -4.51 -9.74
N GLN A 140 -44.93 -4.08 -10.64
CA GLN A 140 -44.66 -3.01 -11.63
C GLN A 140 -44.24 -1.68 -10.98
N ASP A 141 -43.25 -1.01 -11.58
CA ASP A 141 -42.71 0.27 -11.11
C ASP A 141 -42.84 1.41 -12.13
N ASN A 142 -43.57 1.18 -13.22
CA ASN A 142 -43.78 2.06 -14.37
C ASN A 142 -42.53 2.36 -15.21
N VAL A 143 -41.40 1.71 -14.93
CA VAL A 143 -40.13 1.93 -15.62
C VAL A 143 -39.56 0.61 -16.14
N THR A 144 -39.30 -0.34 -15.25
CA THR A 144 -38.59 -1.59 -15.54
C THR A 144 -39.35 -2.45 -16.56
N GLU A 145 -40.67 -2.55 -16.46
CA GLU A 145 -41.49 -3.32 -17.42
C GLU A 145 -41.60 -2.71 -18.82
N LYS A 146 -41.11 -1.49 -19.01
CA LYS A 146 -41.13 -0.77 -20.29
C LYS A 146 -39.75 -0.69 -20.95
N LEU A 147 -38.74 -1.36 -20.40
CA LEU A 147 -37.36 -1.21 -20.86
C LEU A 147 -37.11 -1.87 -22.21
N TYR A 148 -36.32 -1.15 -23.02
CA TYR A 148 -35.68 -1.63 -24.23
C TYR A 148 -34.17 -1.59 -24.04
N PHE A 149 -33.49 -2.62 -24.50
CA PHE A 149 -32.04 -2.74 -24.44
C PHE A 149 -31.42 -2.44 -25.81
N PHE A 150 -30.36 -1.63 -25.79
CA PHE A 150 -29.58 -1.22 -26.95
C PHE A 150 -28.13 -1.61 -26.71
N GLU A 151 -27.58 -2.47 -27.57
CA GLU A 151 -26.20 -2.94 -27.46
C GLU A 151 -25.29 -2.21 -28.46
N PHE A 152 -24.10 -1.83 -28.00
CA PHE A 152 -23.10 -1.11 -28.76
C PHE A 152 -21.75 -1.79 -28.64
N THR A 153 -21.03 -1.90 -29.77
CA THR A 153 -19.66 -2.44 -29.86
C THR A 153 -18.62 -1.39 -30.26
N LYS A 154 -19.03 -0.12 -30.38
CA LYS A 154 -18.16 1.03 -30.65
C LYS A 154 -18.53 2.18 -29.72
N LEU A 155 -17.51 2.84 -29.16
CA LEU A 155 -17.68 3.98 -28.25
C LEU A 155 -18.36 5.19 -28.94
N ASP A 156 -18.00 5.47 -30.20
CA ASP A 156 -18.57 6.61 -30.93
C ASP A 156 -20.08 6.47 -31.13
N ASP A 157 -20.54 5.27 -31.49
CA ASP A 157 -21.98 4.96 -31.66
C ASP A 157 -22.74 5.10 -30.34
N LEU A 158 -22.12 4.63 -29.23
CA LEU A 158 -22.66 4.81 -27.88
C LEU A 158 -22.78 6.29 -27.53
N GLN A 159 -21.76 7.10 -27.76
CA GLN A 159 -21.78 8.53 -27.45
C GLN A 159 -22.83 9.28 -28.28
N ILE A 160 -22.99 8.96 -29.57
CA ILE A 160 -24.04 9.52 -30.42
C ILE A 160 -25.43 9.17 -29.88
N PHE A 161 -25.63 7.92 -29.46
CA PHE A 161 -26.88 7.46 -28.87
C PHE A 161 -27.19 8.16 -27.54
N MET A 162 -26.21 8.21 -26.64
CA MET A 162 -26.32 8.88 -25.34
C MET A 162 -26.61 10.37 -25.49
N LYS A 163 -25.98 11.05 -26.46
CA LYS A 163 -26.29 12.44 -26.81
C LYS A 163 -27.74 12.61 -27.27
N ARG A 164 -28.23 11.72 -28.14
CA ARG A 164 -29.59 11.79 -28.70
C ARG A 164 -30.67 11.58 -27.63
N TYR A 165 -30.46 10.65 -26.71
CA TYR A 165 -31.43 10.26 -25.68
C TYR A 165 -31.14 10.82 -24.29
N LEU A 166 -30.19 11.76 -24.17
CA LEU A 166 -29.85 12.44 -22.93
C LEU A 166 -31.06 12.95 -22.12
N PRO A 167 -32.15 13.48 -22.74
CA PRO A 167 -33.33 13.92 -21.98
C PRO A 167 -33.99 12.87 -21.09
N TYR A 168 -33.82 11.57 -21.37
CA TYR A 168 -34.31 10.49 -20.50
C TYR A 168 -33.52 10.38 -19.19
N PHE A 169 -32.24 10.76 -19.20
CA PHE A 169 -31.36 10.72 -18.05
C PHE A 169 -31.41 12.00 -17.22
N THR A 170 -31.72 13.14 -17.84
CA THR A 170 -31.72 14.46 -17.19
C THR A 170 -33.10 14.94 -16.72
N GLU A 171 -34.18 14.21 -17.03
CA GLU A 171 -35.51 14.55 -16.55
C GLU A 171 -35.58 14.51 -15.01
N ASN A 172 -36.12 15.57 -14.40
CA ASN A 172 -36.28 15.69 -12.96
C ASN A 172 -37.63 16.34 -12.61
N PRO A 173 -38.54 15.64 -11.90
CA PRO A 173 -38.40 14.27 -11.41
C PRO A 173 -38.50 13.25 -12.56
N GLY A 174 -37.59 12.26 -12.56
CA GLY A 174 -37.56 11.21 -13.57
C GLY A 174 -36.62 10.06 -13.18
N PRO A 175 -36.66 8.92 -13.88
CA PRO A 175 -35.92 7.70 -13.51
C PRO A 175 -34.47 7.68 -14.03
N GLY A 176 -33.87 8.82 -14.34
CA GLY A 176 -32.60 8.88 -15.06
C GLY A 176 -31.45 8.14 -14.37
N THR A 177 -31.36 8.24 -13.05
CA THR A 177 -30.37 7.50 -12.24
C THR A 177 -30.62 5.99 -12.28
N LEU A 178 -31.88 5.54 -12.21
CA LEU A 178 -32.25 4.13 -12.32
C LEU A 178 -31.89 3.55 -13.70
N LEU A 179 -32.22 4.27 -14.77
CA LEU A 179 -31.91 3.85 -16.14
C LEU A 179 -30.42 3.66 -16.35
N TYR A 180 -29.61 4.57 -15.83
CA TYR A 180 -28.17 4.47 -15.92
C TYR A 180 -27.60 3.34 -15.07
N LEU A 181 -28.11 3.12 -13.85
CA LEU A 181 -27.73 1.99 -13.01
C LEU A 181 -28.02 0.65 -13.70
N TYR A 182 -29.21 0.50 -14.29
CA TYR A 182 -29.56 -0.69 -15.06
C TYR A 182 -28.65 -0.87 -16.27
N SER A 183 -28.33 0.20 -16.99
CA SER A 183 -27.38 0.17 -18.11
C SER A 183 -26.00 -0.34 -17.67
N ALA A 184 -25.50 0.12 -16.52
CA ALA A 184 -24.22 -0.33 -15.95
C ALA A 184 -24.25 -1.82 -15.59
N VAL A 185 -25.31 -2.28 -14.91
CA VAL A 185 -25.48 -3.69 -14.48
C VAL A 185 -25.61 -4.62 -15.69
N LEU A 186 -26.40 -4.23 -16.69
CA LEU A 186 -26.56 -4.99 -17.93
C LEU A 186 -25.25 -5.06 -18.72
N THR A 187 -24.49 -3.96 -18.77
CA THR A 187 -23.19 -3.90 -19.44
C THR A 187 -22.18 -4.86 -18.81
N ARG A 188 -22.13 -4.95 -17.47
CA ARG A 188 -21.28 -5.92 -16.75
C ARG A 188 -21.76 -7.36 -16.94
N GLY A 189 -23.08 -7.54 -16.98
CA GLY A 189 -23.77 -8.83 -17.07
C GLY A 189 -24.13 -9.38 -15.68
N MET A 190 -25.33 -9.97 -15.55
CA MET A 190 -25.90 -10.41 -14.26
C MET A 190 -25.04 -11.48 -13.55
N GLU A 191 -24.52 -12.44 -14.31
CA GLU A 191 -23.66 -13.49 -13.78
C GLU A 191 -22.36 -12.92 -13.22
N ASN A 192 -21.70 -12.05 -13.98
CA ASN A 192 -20.49 -11.35 -13.53
C ASN A 192 -20.76 -10.46 -12.31
N MET A 193 -21.92 -9.80 -12.25
CA MET A 193 -22.32 -9.00 -11.10
C MET A 193 -22.42 -9.85 -9.83
N ARG A 194 -23.00 -11.06 -9.91
CA ARG A 194 -23.06 -11.99 -8.77
C ARG A 194 -21.66 -12.44 -8.34
N ASN A 195 -20.79 -12.73 -9.30
CA ASN A 195 -19.41 -13.12 -9.02
C ASN A 195 -18.60 -11.96 -8.40
N ASP A 196 -18.81 -10.73 -8.87
CA ASP A 196 -18.11 -9.54 -8.37
C ASP A 196 -18.48 -9.22 -6.90
N LEU A 197 -19.73 -9.48 -6.49
CA LEU A 197 -20.22 -9.18 -5.14
C LEU A 197 -19.61 -10.10 -4.05
N ASP A 198 -18.98 -11.22 -4.45
CA ASP A 198 -18.31 -12.21 -3.60
C ASP A 198 -19.06 -12.54 -2.29
N ALA A 199 -20.37 -12.75 -2.40
CA ALA A 199 -21.27 -12.86 -1.27
C ALA A 199 -22.25 -14.02 -1.45
N PRO A 200 -22.81 -14.58 -0.35
CA PRO A 200 -23.68 -15.75 -0.40
C PRO A 200 -24.91 -15.53 -1.29
N LYS A 201 -25.55 -16.63 -1.71
CA LYS A 201 -26.78 -16.62 -2.52
C LYS A 201 -27.78 -15.60 -1.95
N GLY A 202 -28.09 -14.55 -2.73
CA GLY A 202 -28.99 -13.47 -2.33
C GLY A 202 -28.33 -12.10 -2.12
N ALA A 203 -27.01 -12.00 -2.28
CA ALA A 203 -26.33 -10.71 -2.34
C ALA A 203 -26.85 -9.84 -3.49
N HIS A 204 -27.03 -8.55 -3.20
CA HIS A 204 -27.54 -7.57 -4.15
C HIS A 204 -26.72 -6.29 -4.07
N LEU A 205 -26.80 -5.50 -5.14
CA LEU A 205 -25.93 -4.33 -5.34
C LEU A 205 -26.18 -3.23 -4.31
N MET A 206 -27.45 -3.02 -3.93
CA MET A 206 -27.86 -1.96 -3.02
C MET A 206 -27.59 -2.30 -1.55
N GLY A 207 -27.01 -1.36 -0.81
CA GLY A 207 -26.73 -1.49 0.62
C GLY A 207 -27.70 -0.66 1.49
N PRO A 208 -27.55 -0.72 2.83
CA PRO A 208 -28.37 0.04 3.76
C PRO A 208 -27.99 1.54 3.84
N HIS A 209 -26.85 1.93 3.28
CA HIS A 209 -26.32 3.29 3.38
C HIS A 209 -27.22 4.34 2.70
N GLU A 210 -27.32 5.51 3.33
CA GLU A 210 -28.23 6.59 2.93
C GLU A 210 -27.87 7.23 1.59
N GLU A 211 -26.58 7.42 1.28
CA GLU A 211 -26.12 8.07 0.03
C GLU A 211 -25.69 7.09 -1.07
N GLY A 212 -25.97 5.80 -0.88
CA GLY A 212 -25.74 4.76 -1.89
C GLY A 212 -24.69 3.72 -1.50
N SER A 213 -24.71 2.61 -2.24
CA SER A 213 -23.85 1.45 -2.00
C SER A 213 -22.44 1.65 -2.56
N LEU A 214 -21.43 1.28 -1.77
CA LEU A 214 -20.03 1.24 -2.20
C LEU A 214 -19.84 0.39 -3.48
N ASN A 215 -20.62 -0.69 -3.63
CA ASN A 215 -20.51 -1.61 -4.77
C ASN A 215 -20.94 -0.93 -6.08
N VAL A 216 -21.84 0.06 -6.04
CA VAL A 216 -22.16 0.90 -7.19
C VAL A 216 -20.97 1.80 -7.53
N ILE A 217 -20.29 2.33 -6.52
CA ILE A 217 -19.12 3.20 -6.69
C ILE A 217 -17.96 2.43 -7.32
N THR A 218 -17.66 1.24 -6.81
CA THR A 218 -16.59 0.40 -7.36
C THR A 218 -16.92 -0.07 -8.77
N LEU A 219 -18.18 -0.42 -9.06
CA LEU A 219 -18.62 -0.75 -10.43
C LEU A 219 -18.34 0.40 -11.40
N LEU A 220 -18.75 1.62 -11.06
CA LEU A 220 -18.61 2.78 -11.94
C LEU A 220 -17.16 3.29 -12.05
N LEU A 221 -16.33 3.08 -11.03
CA LEU A 221 -14.91 3.49 -11.06
C LEU A 221 -14.00 2.46 -11.72
N THR A 222 -14.27 1.17 -11.54
CA THR A 222 -13.34 0.09 -11.88
C THR A 222 -13.88 -0.91 -12.91
N GLY A 223 -15.18 -0.85 -13.18
CA GLY A 223 -15.86 -1.84 -14.01
C GLY A 223 -16.32 -3.10 -13.28
N ARG A 224 -16.06 -3.22 -11.97
CA ARG A 224 -16.46 -4.39 -11.16
C ARG A 224 -17.12 -3.97 -9.86
N ALA A 225 -18.20 -4.65 -9.48
CA ALA A 225 -18.97 -4.35 -8.27
C ALA A 225 -18.37 -4.97 -6.98
N THR A 226 -17.03 -4.98 -6.87
CA THR A 226 -16.34 -5.61 -5.74
C THR A 226 -16.58 -4.84 -4.44
N PRO A 227 -16.81 -5.55 -3.31
CA PRO A 227 -16.87 -4.93 -1.99
C PRO A 227 -15.46 -4.66 -1.41
N TYR A 228 -14.40 -5.19 -2.04
CA TYR A 228 -13.04 -5.16 -1.51
C TYR A 228 -12.20 -4.04 -2.14
N LEU A 229 -11.67 -3.15 -1.29
CA LEU A 229 -10.94 -1.97 -1.74
C LEU A 229 -9.41 -2.16 -1.75
N HIS A 230 -8.91 -3.32 -1.32
CA HIS A 230 -7.48 -3.64 -1.35
C HIS A 230 -6.95 -3.82 -2.78
N ASN A 231 -5.63 -3.80 -2.93
CA ASN A 231 -4.99 -4.00 -4.22
C ASN A 231 -4.98 -5.47 -4.62
N GLY A 232 -5.38 -5.76 -5.85
CA GLY A 232 -5.21 -7.10 -6.45
C GLY A 232 -6.08 -8.17 -5.79
N VAL A 233 -5.59 -9.40 -5.80
CA VAL A 233 -6.29 -10.56 -5.24
C VAL A 233 -5.64 -10.91 -3.91
N VAL A 234 -6.45 -11.07 -2.86
CA VAL A 234 -6.00 -11.51 -1.53
C VAL A 234 -6.62 -12.87 -1.27
N TYR A 235 -5.82 -13.85 -0.88
CA TYR A 235 -6.31 -15.18 -0.55
C TYR A 235 -6.60 -15.24 0.95
N VAL A 236 -7.84 -15.53 1.32
CA VAL A 236 -8.29 -15.60 2.71
C VAL A 236 -8.72 -17.03 3.00
N GLY A 237 -8.08 -17.66 3.99
CA GLY A 237 -8.41 -19.00 4.48
C GLY A 237 -7.74 -19.23 5.83
N ASP A 238 -8.35 -20.09 6.63
CA ASP A 238 -7.83 -20.55 7.93
C ASP A 238 -7.17 -21.93 7.76
N GLU A 239 -6.51 -22.45 8.79
CA GLU A 239 -5.83 -23.77 8.75
C GLU A 239 -6.78 -24.92 8.33
N ASP A 240 -8.08 -24.78 8.61
CA ASP A 240 -9.12 -25.76 8.30
C ASP A 240 -9.84 -25.53 6.95
N HIS A 241 -9.60 -24.40 6.27
CA HIS A 241 -10.34 -24.02 5.05
C HIS A 241 -9.39 -23.61 3.92
N TYR A 242 -9.63 -24.12 2.71
CA TYR A 242 -8.90 -23.70 1.52
C TYR A 242 -8.96 -22.18 1.34
N ALA A 243 -7.82 -21.58 1.04
CA ALA A 243 -7.74 -20.15 0.81
C ALA A 243 -8.57 -19.74 -0.42
N VAL A 244 -9.59 -18.94 -0.20
CA VAL A 244 -10.49 -18.44 -1.24
C VAL A 244 -9.97 -17.09 -1.76
N PRO A 245 -9.87 -16.88 -3.08
CA PRO A 245 -9.43 -15.62 -3.64
C PRO A 245 -10.50 -14.53 -3.51
N GLN A 246 -10.21 -13.47 -2.78
CA GLN A 246 -10.96 -12.21 -2.76
C GLN A 246 -10.41 -11.25 -3.80
N PHE A 247 -11.26 -10.84 -4.75
CA PHE A 247 -10.88 -9.96 -5.85
C PHE A 247 -11.11 -8.49 -5.47
N GLY A 248 -10.05 -7.78 -5.12
CA GLY A 248 -10.06 -6.35 -4.92
C GLY A 248 -9.87 -5.56 -6.21
N ILE A 249 -9.19 -4.42 -6.10
CA ILE A 249 -9.00 -3.47 -7.21
C ILE A 249 -7.85 -3.95 -8.10
N LEU A 250 -8.16 -4.41 -9.31
CA LEU A 250 -7.22 -5.09 -10.20
C LEU A 250 -6.27 -4.16 -10.96
N SER A 251 -6.68 -2.93 -11.23
CA SER A 251 -5.89 -1.97 -11.99
C SER A 251 -6.08 -0.55 -11.44
N ARG A 252 -5.16 0.35 -11.79
CA ARG A 252 -5.25 1.76 -11.40
C ARG A 252 -6.20 2.48 -12.36
N GLY A 253 -7.21 3.14 -11.81
CA GLY A 253 -8.19 3.93 -12.56
C GLY A 253 -7.72 5.36 -12.86
N ALA A 254 -8.50 6.06 -13.68
CA ALA A 254 -8.30 7.49 -13.92
C ALA A 254 -8.66 8.34 -12.70
N ILE A 255 -9.66 7.89 -11.94
CA ILE A 255 -10.24 8.54 -10.76
C ILE A 255 -10.07 7.62 -9.57
N GLY A 256 -9.71 8.20 -8.42
CA GLY A 256 -9.47 7.48 -7.19
C GLY A 256 -10.70 7.38 -6.31
N LEU A 257 -10.56 6.61 -5.22
CA LEU A 257 -11.55 6.52 -4.16
C LEU A 257 -10.85 6.64 -2.80
N LEU A 258 -11.33 7.57 -1.98
CA LEU A 258 -10.92 7.72 -0.59
C LEU A 258 -12.12 7.38 0.29
N VAL A 259 -11.92 6.53 1.27
CA VAL A 259 -12.98 6.09 2.18
C VAL A 259 -12.51 6.30 3.61
N TRP A 260 -13.36 6.98 4.39
CA TRP A 260 -13.22 7.18 5.81
C TRP A 260 -14.55 6.84 6.47
N GLU A 261 -14.61 5.71 7.16
CA GLU A 261 -15.83 5.25 7.84
C GLU A 261 -15.84 5.55 9.36
N GLY A 262 -14.85 6.30 9.87
CA GLY A 262 -14.74 6.67 11.29
C GLY A 262 -13.77 5.78 12.09
N GLU A 263 -13.70 6.01 13.41
CA GLU A 263 -12.68 5.41 14.31
C GLU A 263 -13.06 4.05 14.89
N ASN A 264 -14.32 3.60 14.75
CA ASN A 264 -14.76 2.32 15.31
C ASN A 264 -14.03 1.14 14.65
N GLU A 265 -13.23 0.39 15.43
CA GLU A 265 -12.46 -0.77 14.98
C GLU A 265 -13.32 -1.84 14.29
N ALA A 266 -14.56 -2.04 14.73
CA ALA A 266 -15.51 -2.99 14.11
C ALA A 266 -15.88 -2.63 12.66
N MET A 267 -15.74 -1.36 12.26
CA MET A 267 -15.99 -0.88 10.90
C MET A 267 -14.71 -0.80 10.05
N ARG A 268 -13.52 -0.88 10.68
CA ARG A 268 -12.21 -0.90 10.01
C ARG A 268 -11.80 -2.30 9.58
N SER A 269 -12.69 -3.03 8.91
CA SER A 269 -12.27 -4.27 8.23
C SER A 269 -11.19 -3.93 7.21
N ALA A 270 -10.05 -4.64 7.23
CA ALA A 270 -8.94 -4.42 6.30
C ALA A 270 -9.38 -4.48 4.83
N SER A 271 -10.44 -5.22 4.55
CA SER A 271 -11.06 -5.34 3.23
C SER A 271 -11.72 -4.05 2.71
N ARG A 272 -12.12 -3.13 3.61
CA ARG A 272 -12.74 -1.84 3.28
C ARG A 272 -11.75 -0.67 3.27
N MET A 273 -10.45 -0.92 3.48
CA MET A 273 -9.43 0.13 3.35
C MET A 273 -8.99 0.27 1.89
N PRO A 274 -9.05 1.49 1.30
CA PRO A 274 -8.57 1.71 -0.05
C PRO A 274 -7.08 1.41 -0.19
N GLY A 275 -6.74 0.53 -1.13
CA GLY A 275 -5.37 0.26 -1.54
C GLY A 275 -4.76 1.41 -2.35
N SER A 276 -3.46 1.32 -2.63
CA SER A 276 -2.75 2.37 -3.38
C SER A 276 -3.30 2.60 -4.79
N ARG A 277 -3.92 1.60 -5.44
CA ARG A 277 -4.55 1.74 -6.76
C ARG A 277 -5.74 2.72 -6.78
N LEU A 278 -6.42 2.89 -5.64
CA LEU A 278 -7.49 3.87 -5.45
C LEU A 278 -6.98 5.21 -4.88
N LYS A 279 -5.93 5.18 -4.05
CA LYS A 279 -5.34 6.38 -3.44
C LYS A 279 -4.50 7.20 -4.41
N THR A 280 -3.86 6.56 -5.40
CA THR A 280 -2.97 7.21 -6.38
C THR A 280 -3.48 7.04 -7.82
N PRO A 281 -4.65 7.64 -8.16
CA PRO A 281 -5.21 7.58 -9.50
C PRO A 281 -4.33 8.23 -10.57
N ALA A 282 -4.64 7.99 -11.85
CA ALA A 282 -3.88 8.59 -12.95
C ALA A 282 -4.05 10.11 -13.09
N THR A 283 -5.18 10.65 -12.62
CA THR A 283 -5.42 12.09 -12.49
C THR A 283 -5.75 12.42 -11.04
N PRO A 284 -5.38 13.60 -10.52
CA PRO A 284 -5.61 13.99 -9.12
C PRO A 284 -7.09 14.36 -8.89
N VAL A 285 -7.97 13.38 -9.09
CA VAL A 285 -9.41 13.44 -8.88
C VAL A 285 -9.81 12.19 -8.10
N TRP A 286 -10.52 12.37 -7.00
CA TRP A 286 -10.99 11.31 -6.13
C TRP A 286 -12.46 11.49 -5.82
N VAL A 287 -13.19 10.38 -5.82
CA VAL A 287 -14.44 10.30 -5.07
C VAL A 287 -14.07 10.08 -3.61
N SER A 288 -14.67 10.81 -2.69
CA SER A 288 -14.50 10.61 -1.25
C SER A 288 -15.79 10.09 -0.64
N CYS A 289 -15.69 9.11 0.26
CA CYS A 289 -16.76 8.67 1.14
C CYS A 289 -16.34 8.95 2.58
N CYS A 290 -16.93 9.95 3.22
CA CYS A 290 -16.64 10.34 4.61
C CYS A 290 -17.87 10.09 5.48
N CYS A 291 -17.81 9.11 6.38
CA CYS A 291 -18.91 8.70 7.24
C CYS A 291 -20.21 8.40 6.46
N GLY A 292 -20.08 7.80 5.27
CA GLY A 292 -21.20 7.50 4.38
C GLY A 292 -21.63 8.65 3.46
N HIS A 293 -20.98 9.81 3.53
CA HIS A 293 -21.24 10.95 2.64
C HIS A 293 -20.29 10.99 1.46
N TYR A 294 -20.84 11.15 0.26
CA TYR A 294 -20.05 11.20 -0.97
C TYR A 294 -19.78 12.63 -1.45
N GLY A 295 -18.57 12.82 -1.98
CA GLY A 295 -18.15 14.04 -2.64
C GLY A 295 -16.98 13.79 -3.59
N VAL A 296 -16.47 14.86 -4.20
CA VAL A 296 -15.36 14.81 -5.15
C VAL A 296 -14.26 15.75 -4.71
N LEU A 297 -13.07 15.20 -4.50
CA LEU A 297 -11.84 15.94 -4.25
C LEU A 297 -11.04 16.02 -5.55
N PHE A 298 -10.48 17.18 -5.87
CA PHE A 298 -9.66 17.34 -7.06
C PHE A 298 -8.65 18.46 -6.96
N ASN A 299 -7.61 18.38 -7.78
CA ASN A 299 -6.59 19.41 -7.97
C ASN A 299 -6.34 19.60 -9.48
N SER A 300 -5.97 20.81 -9.89
CA SER A 300 -5.76 21.17 -11.30
C SER A 300 -4.39 20.76 -11.87
N ASN A 301 -3.40 20.50 -11.01
CA ASN A 301 -2.06 20.09 -11.37
C ASN A 301 -1.96 18.57 -11.58
N ARG A 302 -1.89 18.15 -12.84
CA ARG A 302 -1.74 16.74 -13.24
C ARG A 302 -0.57 16.02 -12.58
N GLU A 303 0.52 16.74 -12.29
CA GLU A 303 1.75 16.17 -11.75
C GLU A 303 1.73 16.05 -10.21
N LEU A 304 0.62 16.41 -9.55
CA LEU A 304 0.50 16.34 -8.09
C LEU A 304 0.92 14.97 -7.53
N LEU A 305 0.52 13.88 -8.18
CA LEU A 305 0.81 12.50 -7.72
C LEU A 305 2.09 11.90 -8.31
N ARG A 306 2.87 12.70 -9.05
CA ARG A 306 4.06 12.25 -9.77
C ARG A 306 5.31 13.00 -9.34
N ASN A 307 5.16 14.24 -8.87
CA ASN A 307 6.25 15.12 -8.49
C ASN A 307 6.16 15.49 -7.01
N TYR A 308 7.11 15.02 -6.22
CA TYR A 308 7.18 15.30 -4.78
C TYR A 308 7.20 16.81 -4.44
N HIS A 309 7.72 17.66 -5.34
CA HIS A 309 7.67 19.10 -5.14
C HIS A 309 6.24 19.65 -5.17
N ALA A 310 5.37 19.07 -6.00
CA ALA A 310 3.96 19.45 -6.09
C ALA A 310 3.18 19.01 -4.84
N GLU A 311 3.63 17.96 -4.14
CA GLU A 311 3.04 17.46 -2.90
C GLU A 311 3.38 18.33 -1.67
N LYS A 312 4.38 19.22 -1.75
CA LYS A 312 4.79 20.09 -0.63
C LYS A 312 3.72 21.09 -0.24
N ARG A 313 3.08 21.72 -1.22
CA ARG A 313 1.98 22.66 -1.01
C ARG A 313 1.09 22.69 -2.24
N PHE A 314 -0.19 22.38 -2.07
CA PHE A 314 -1.15 22.35 -3.17
C PHE A 314 -2.55 22.74 -2.70
N GLU A 315 -3.35 23.27 -3.62
CA GLU A 315 -4.77 23.53 -3.35
C GLU A 315 -5.60 22.28 -3.61
N LEU A 316 -6.49 21.94 -2.70
CA LEU A 316 -7.41 20.82 -2.84
C LEU A 316 -8.83 21.37 -2.84
N HIS A 317 -9.55 21.09 -3.91
CA HIS A 317 -10.93 21.49 -4.08
C HIS A 317 -11.83 20.32 -3.74
N TYR A 318 -12.90 20.59 -2.99
CA TYR A 318 -13.92 19.64 -2.60
C TYR A 318 -15.28 20.10 -3.09
N TYR A 319 -15.99 19.26 -3.84
CA TYR A 319 -17.33 19.52 -4.34
C TYR A 319 -18.28 18.40 -3.94
N THR A 320 -19.50 18.75 -3.54
CA THR A 320 -20.58 17.80 -3.27
C THR A 320 -21.77 18.07 -4.17
N CYS A 321 -22.43 17.00 -4.62
CA CYS A 321 -23.66 17.14 -5.41
C CYS A 321 -24.82 17.78 -4.62
N ALA A 322 -24.64 18.07 -3.32
CA ALA A 322 -25.61 18.81 -2.52
C ALA A 322 -25.66 20.30 -2.84
N GLY A 323 -24.63 20.88 -3.45
CA GLY A 323 -24.54 22.34 -3.46
C GLY A 323 -23.14 22.87 -3.19
N CYS A 324 -22.41 22.18 -2.32
CA CYS A 324 -21.33 22.78 -1.58
C CYS A 324 -19.98 22.60 -2.27
N TYR A 325 -19.19 23.66 -2.22
CA TYR A 325 -17.81 23.70 -2.68
C TYR A 325 -16.93 24.26 -1.56
N LEU A 326 -15.74 23.69 -1.41
CA LEU A 326 -14.73 24.13 -0.46
C LEU A 326 -13.36 24.07 -1.16
N SER A 327 -12.53 25.09 -0.97
CA SER A 327 -11.13 25.08 -1.40
C SER A 327 -10.26 25.14 -0.16
N MET A 328 -9.24 24.28 -0.08
CA MET A 328 -8.31 24.22 1.04
C MET A 328 -6.88 24.18 0.51
N THR A 329 -5.96 24.88 1.17
CA THR A 329 -4.53 24.70 0.88
C THR A 329 -3.97 23.64 1.82
N VAL A 330 -3.43 22.57 1.25
CA VAL A 330 -2.65 21.58 1.99
C VAL A 330 -1.19 22.03 1.95
N ASP A 331 -0.56 22.18 3.11
CA ASP A 331 0.82 22.61 3.24
C ASP A 331 1.61 21.60 4.08
N ASN A 332 2.33 20.73 3.39
CA ASN A 332 3.17 19.70 3.99
C ASN A 332 4.58 20.21 4.33
N ARG A 333 4.90 21.49 4.09
CA ARG A 333 6.21 22.07 4.47
C ARG A 333 6.45 22.05 5.97
N GLY A 334 5.38 22.09 6.77
CA GLY A 334 5.46 21.94 8.24
C GLY A 334 5.92 20.57 8.72
N GLN A 335 5.93 19.55 7.87
CA GLN A 335 6.58 18.26 8.18
C GLN A 335 8.11 18.28 7.93
N GLU A 336 8.62 19.28 7.18
CA GLU A 336 10.06 19.43 6.89
C GLU A 336 10.77 20.46 7.80
N GLU A 337 10.04 21.32 8.52
CA GLU A 337 10.62 22.34 9.42
C GLU A 337 10.83 21.81 10.85
N GLY A 338 11.67 20.79 10.96
CA GLY A 338 12.36 20.39 12.18
C GLY A 338 13.84 20.26 11.87
N GLY A 339 14.65 21.19 12.40
CA GLY A 339 16.04 21.45 12.00
C GLY A 339 16.99 20.25 11.92
N GLY A 340 18.10 20.49 11.22
CA GLY A 340 19.14 19.54 10.81
C GLY A 340 19.90 18.75 11.88
N ASP A 341 19.32 18.52 13.05
CA ASP A 341 19.72 17.51 14.04
C ASP A 341 18.55 16.54 14.25
N GLY A 342 18.20 15.74 13.23
CA GLY A 342 17.08 14.82 13.42
C GLY A 342 16.47 14.10 12.22
N VAL A 343 16.99 14.21 10.99
CA VAL A 343 16.37 13.57 9.80
C VAL A 343 16.10 12.07 10.02
N SER A 344 17.03 11.34 10.65
CA SER A 344 16.81 9.92 10.94
C SER A 344 15.78 9.68 12.05
N LEU A 345 15.63 10.58 13.02
CA LEU A 345 14.60 10.46 14.07
C LEU A 345 13.21 10.85 13.56
N LEU A 346 13.14 11.85 12.67
CA LEU A 346 11.90 12.23 11.98
C LEU A 346 11.40 11.10 11.08
N VAL A 347 12.30 10.56 10.23
CA VAL A 347 12.00 9.38 9.41
C VAL A 347 11.65 8.19 10.30
N PHE A 348 12.35 7.97 11.41
CA PHE A 348 12.00 6.91 12.37
C PHE A 348 10.60 7.05 12.96
N ASN A 349 10.20 8.25 13.38
CA ASN A 349 8.86 8.48 13.92
C ASN A 349 7.79 8.27 12.83
N GLU A 350 8.06 8.71 11.60
CA GLU A 350 7.14 8.50 10.47
C GLU A 350 7.01 7.01 10.11
N VAL A 351 8.11 6.28 10.06
CA VAL A 351 8.13 4.82 9.85
C VAL A 351 7.38 4.13 10.99
N TYR A 352 7.61 4.51 12.24
CA TYR A 352 6.91 3.95 13.40
C TYR A 352 5.39 4.17 13.31
N ASN A 353 4.95 5.37 12.95
CA ASN A 353 3.52 5.68 12.82
C ASN A 353 2.85 4.97 11.64
N THR A 354 3.60 4.70 10.57
CA THR A 354 3.06 4.12 9.33
C THR A 354 3.10 2.60 9.31
N THR A 355 4.11 1.97 9.92
CA THR A 355 4.34 0.51 9.82
C THR A 355 3.88 -0.24 11.07
N GLN A 356 2.82 -1.03 10.90
CA GLN A 356 2.20 -1.80 11.99
C GLN A 356 3.03 -3.04 12.38
N LEU A 357 3.57 -3.83 11.43
CA LEU A 357 4.50 -4.95 11.64
C LEU A 357 5.14 -5.38 10.30
N VAL A 358 6.41 -5.80 10.30
CA VAL A 358 7.14 -6.20 9.09
C VAL A 358 7.68 -7.63 9.19
N ILE A 359 7.12 -8.55 8.39
CA ILE A 359 7.60 -9.93 8.19
C ILE A 359 7.84 -10.65 9.54
N ASP A 360 9.10 -10.90 9.91
CA ASP A 360 9.51 -11.68 11.08
C ASP A 360 9.72 -10.81 12.34
N GLU A 361 9.50 -9.49 12.24
CA GLU A 361 9.68 -8.55 13.35
C GLU A 361 8.77 -8.88 14.54
N GLU A 362 7.60 -9.48 14.27
CA GLU A 362 6.66 -9.89 15.31
C GLU A 362 7.30 -10.84 16.34
N PHE A 363 8.09 -11.81 15.87
CA PHE A 363 8.77 -12.77 16.73
C PHE A 363 9.82 -12.06 17.59
N HIS A 364 10.58 -11.13 16.98
CA HIS A 364 11.58 -10.35 17.70
C HIS A 364 10.96 -9.38 18.72
N LEU A 365 9.87 -8.69 18.40
CA LEU A 365 9.19 -7.77 19.32
C LEU A 365 8.60 -8.49 20.53
N ARG A 366 7.90 -9.62 20.32
CA ARG A 366 7.35 -10.43 21.42
C ARG A 366 8.45 -10.96 22.33
N GLN A 367 9.54 -11.47 21.75
CA GLN A 367 10.68 -11.97 22.52
C GLN A 367 11.44 -10.84 23.26
N GLY A 368 11.57 -9.67 22.63
CA GLY A 368 12.14 -8.47 23.22
C GLY A 368 11.36 -7.98 24.43
N ASP A 369 10.02 -7.93 24.38
CA ASP A 369 9.18 -7.59 25.55
C ASP A 369 9.36 -8.60 26.69
N HIS A 370 9.43 -9.90 26.39
CA HIS A 370 9.67 -10.92 27.42
C HIS A 370 10.98 -10.68 28.15
N TYR A 371 12.08 -10.48 27.44
CA TYR A 371 13.40 -10.26 28.04
C TYR A 371 13.50 -8.90 28.75
N CYS A 372 12.91 -7.84 28.18
CA CYS A 372 12.90 -6.52 28.80
C CYS A 372 12.20 -6.51 30.17
N ARG A 373 11.16 -7.35 30.34
CA ARG A 373 10.47 -7.57 31.62
C ARG A 373 11.09 -8.66 32.50
N GLY A 374 12.31 -9.11 32.21
CA GLY A 374 13.03 -10.10 33.00
C GLY A 374 12.53 -11.56 32.86
N ARG A 375 11.68 -11.86 31.88
CA ARG A 375 11.16 -13.22 31.62
C ARG A 375 12.09 -13.99 30.69
N PHE A 376 13.32 -14.25 31.14
CA PHE A 376 14.36 -14.93 30.35
C PHE A 376 14.08 -16.41 30.05
N GLN A 377 13.11 -17.03 30.74
CA GLN A 377 12.79 -18.46 30.61
C GLN A 377 11.88 -18.77 29.42
N LYS A 378 11.30 -17.75 28.76
CA LYS A 378 10.38 -17.93 27.64
C LYS A 378 11.12 -17.71 26.32
N TRP A 379 11.04 -18.67 25.41
CA TRP A 379 11.67 -18.60 24.08
C TRP A 379 10.67 -18.95 22.98
N ASP A 380 10.58 -18.12 21.94
CA ASP A 380 9.76 -18.42 20.76
C ASP A 380 10.53 -19.37 19.81
N PRO A 381 9.99 -20.56 19.49
CA PRO A 381 10.68 -21.57 18.68
C PRO A 381 10.91 -21.13 17.23
N LYS A 382 10.20 -20.10 16.73
CA LYS A 382 10.41 -19.57 15.37
C LYS A 382 11.67 -18.72 15.25
N ILE A 383 12.30 -18.33 16.36
CA ILE A 383 13.54 -17.55 16.35
C ILE A 383 14.73 -18.49 16.14
N THR A 384 15.47 -18.24 15.06
CA THR A 384 16.61 -19.03 14.61
C THR A 384 17.97 -18.50 15.11
N THR A 385 18.01 -17.26 15.61
CA THR A 385 19.22 -16.59 16.13
C THR A 385 19.41 -16.80 17.64
N PHE A 386 20.64 -16.61 18.11
CA PHE A 386 20.95 -16.52 19.55
C PHE A 386 20.26 -15.32 20.24
N PRO A 387 20.13 -15.30 21.58
CA PRO A 387 19.38 -14.29 22.32
C PRO A 387 20.05 -12.90 22.43
N GLY A 388 21.14 -12.64 21.71
CA GLY A 388 21.99 -11.45 21.91
C GLY A 388 21.25 -10.13 21.78
N LEU A 389 20.35 -10.00 20.80
CA LEU A 389 19.55 -8.79 20.59
C LEU A 389 18.71 -8.47 21.82
N TYR A 390 18.01 -9.48 22.35
CA TYR A 390 17.09 -9.32 23.47
C TYR A 390 17.83 -9.05 24.78
N LEU A 391 18.98 -9.68 24.99
CA LEU A 391 19.85 -9.40 26.14
C LEU A 391 20.38 -7.96 26.09
N ALA A 392 20.84 -7.49 24.93
CA ALA A 392 21.34 -6.13 24.75
C ALA A 392 20.22 -5.09 24.94
N SER A 393 19.06 -5.30 24.33
CA SER A 393 17.92 -4.39 24.51
C SER A 393 17.41 -4.40 25.96
N ALA A 394 17.36 -5.54 26.63
CA ALA A 394 16.96 -5.62 28.04
C ALA A 394 17.95 -4.88 28.96
N ALA A 395 19.26 -5.04 28.73
CA ALA A 395 20.28 -4.34 29.51
C ALA A 395 20.17 -2.81 29.42
N PHE A 396 19.72 -2.29 28.27
CA PHE A 396 19.56 -0.85 28.05
C PHE A 396 18.18 -0.32 28.46
N LEU A 397 17.09 -1.02 28.10
CA LEU A 397 15.72 -0.53 28.26
C LEU A 397 15.09 -0.87 29.62
N SER A 398 15.46 -2.01 30.23
CA SER A 398 14.88 -2.46 31.50
C SER A 398 15.16 -1.48 32.66
N PRO A 399 16.41 -0.97 32.83
CA PRO A 399 16.69 0.05 33.86
C PRO A 399 15.93 1.37 33.66
N LEU A 400 15.55 1.67 32.41
CA LEU A 400 14.83 2.88 32.02
C LEU A 400 13.30 2.71 32.01
N ASN A 401 12.80 1.52 32.39
CA ASN A 401 11.39 1.14 32.35
C ASN A 401 10.70 1.46 31.00
N SER A 402 11.43 1.37 29.89
CA SER A 402 11.01 1.81 28.54
C SER A 402 10.79 0.61 27.61
N CYS A 403 10.16 -0.46 28.12
CA CYS A 403 9.89 -1.70 27.41
C CYS A 403 8.65 -1.61 26.49
N SER A 404 8.68 -0.72 25.50
CA SER A 404 7.65 -0.59 24.47
C SER A 404 8.20 -0.97 23.09
N VAL A 405 7.32 -1.18 22.11
CA VAL A 405 7.72 -1.41 20.70
C VAL A 405 8.60 -0.26 20.20
N TYR A 406 8.22 0.98 20.54
CA TYR A 406 9.02 2.18 20.25
C TYR A 406 10.42 2.09 20.86
N GLY A 407 10.51 1.74 22.15
CA GLY A 407 11.80 1.59 22.84
C GLY A 407 12.68 0.49 22.24
N LEU A 408 12.09 -0.65 21.87
CA LEU A 408 12.80 -1.74 21.20
C LEU A 408 13.35 -1.28 19.84
N ARG A 409 12.53 -0.69 18.97
CA ARG A 409 13.00 -0.15 17.68
C ARG A 409 14.04 0.97 17.83
N LEU A 410 13.92 1.80 18.87
CA LEU A 410 14.87 2.87 19.16
C LEU A 410 16.28 2.32 19.44
N THR A 411 16.40 1.11 19.99
CA THR A 411 17.72 0.47 20.17
C THR A 411 18.44 0.23 18.84
N SER A 412 17.72 -0.13 17.78
CA SER A 412 18.28 -0.26 16.42
C SER A 412 18.75 1.09 15.89
N LEU A 413 17.97 2.15 16.07
CA LEU A 413 18.32 3.49 15.60
C LEU A 413 19.58 4.02 16.31
N ILE A 414 19.65 3.86 17.64
CA ILE A 414 20.83 4.23 18.43
C ILE A 414 22.06 3.45 17.95
N ALA A 415 21.92 2.13 17.75
CA ALA A 415 23.00 1.29 17.23
C ALA A 415 23.46 1.73 15.82
N ALA A 416 22.54 2.17 14.96
CA ALA A 416 22.88 2.70 13.64
C ALA A 416 23.71 4.00 13.73
N ILE A 417 23.37 4.91 14.65
CA ILE A 417 24.15 6.13 14.90
C ILE A 417 25.55 5.77 15.42
N VAL A 418 25.65 4.80 16.34
CA VAL A 418 26.95 4.30 16.82
C VAL A 418 27.76 3.68 15.67
N ASN A 419 27.12 2.96 14.75
CA ASN A 419 27.79 2.36 13.59
C ASN A 419 28.44 3.42 12.69
N VAL A 420 27.79 4.57 12.46
CA VAL A 420 28.39 5.71 11.72
C VAL A 420 29.71 6.14 12.37
N VAL A 421 29.71 6.31 13.70
CA VAL A 421 30.89 6.73 14.46
C VAL A 421 32.00 5.67 14.39
N LEU A 422 31.66 4.40 14.54
CA LEU A 422 32.62 3.29 14.48
C LEU A 422 33.24 3.15 13.08
N MET A 423 32.42 3.22 12.03
CA MET A 423 32.90 3.19 10.64
C MET A 423 33.87 4.35 10.39
N TYR A 424 33.54 5.56 10.85
CA TYR A 424 34.44 6.72 10.74
C TYR A 424 35.78 6.48 11.44
N GLN A 425 35.77 5.96 12.68
CA GLN A 425 37.01 5.67 13.42
C GLN A 425 37.87 4.62 12.71
N ILE A 426 37.27 3.54 12.21
CA ILE A 426 37.99 2.47 11.51
C ILE A 426 38.57 3.01 10.19
N ARG A 427 37.78 3.71 9.37
CA ARG A 427 38.24 4.25 8.08
C ARG A 427 39.36 5.27 8.27
N LYS A 428 39.27 6.13 9.29
CA LYS A 428 40.34 7.07 9.67
C LYS A 428 41.64 6.35 10.02
N SER A 429 41.56 5.18 10.68
CA SER A 429 42.74 4.39 11.05
C SER A 429 43.45 3.79 9.83
N TYR A 430 42.70 3.41 8.79
CA TYR A 430 43.23 2.70 7.63
C TYR A 430 43.65 3.62 6.46
N ILE A 431 43.00 4.77 6.27
CA ILE A 431 43.21 5.65 5.12
C ILE A 431 43.68 7.03 5.60
N GLN A 432 44.99 7.19 5.77
CA GLN A 432 45.58 8.44 6.32
C GLN A 432 45.66 9.61 5.33
N ARG A 433 45.26 9.45 4.05
CA ARG A 433 45.48 10.45 2.99
C ARG A 433 44.22 11.13 2.42
N LYS A 434 43.04 10.91 2.98
CA LYS A 434 41.79 11.54 2.51
C LYS A 434 41.40 12.74 3.35
N SER A 435 40.75 13.72 2.72
CA SER A 435 40.18 14.87 3.42
C SER A 435 39.07 14.40 4.39
N SER A 436 38.84 15.15 5.47
CA SER A 436 37.78 14.83 6.44
C SER A 436 36.40 14.77 5.80
N THR A 437 36.16 15.56 4.75
CA THR A 437 34.90 15.60 4.00
C THR A 437 34.69 14.34 3.16
N ASP A 438 35.73 13.84 2.48
CA ASP A 438 35.63 12.61 1.69
C ASP A 438 35.37 11.41 2.60
N LEU A 439 36.00 11.39 3.77
CA LEU A 439 35.81 10.35 4.78
C LEU A 439 34.37 10.34 5.31
N LEU A 440 33.81 11.52 5.59
CA LEU A 440 32.42 11.65 6.02
C LEU A 440 31.45 11.20 4.93
N LEU A 441 31.71 11.54 3.67
CA LEU A 441 30.87 11.15 2.54
C LEU A 441 30.87 9.63 2.32
N GLU A 442 32.03 8.98 2.47
CA GLU A 442 32.13 7.51 2.41
C GLU A 442 31.36 6.83 3.54
N VAL A 443 31.51 7.31 4.77
CA VAL A 443 30.81 6.76 5.94
C VAL A 443 29.30 6.97 5.81
N ALA A 444 28.87 8.13 5.32
CA ALA A 444 27.47 8.39 5.00
C ALA A 444 26.95 7.42 3.94
N SER A 445 27.70 7.21 2.85
CA SER A 445 27.34 6.25 1.79
C SER A 445 27.20 4.82 2.32
N LEU A 446 28.12 4.36 3.17
CA LEU A 446 28.05 3.03 3.80
C LEU A 446 26.85 2.89 4.76
N SER A 447 26.55 3.94 5.52
CA SER A 447 25.47 3.94 6.52
C SER A 447 24.08 4.09 5.89
N LEU A 448 24.01 4.73 4.72
CA LEU A 448 22.79 4.91 3.93
C LEU A 448 22.56 3.81 2.89
N LEU A 449 23.36 2.73 2.91
CA LEU A 449 23.11 1.56 2.07
C LEU A 449 21.68 1.05 2.33
N PRO A 450 20.85 0.83 1.29
CA PRO A 450 19.43 0.57 1.47
C PRO A 450 19.09 -0.54 2.48
N PRO A 451 19.79 -1.70 2.51
CA PRO A 451 19.50 -2.74 3.49
C PRO A 451 19.79 -2.30 4.92
N LEU A 452 20.93 -1.66 5.16
CA LEU A 452 21.36 -1.27 6.51
C LEU A 452 20.49 -0.14 7.07
N TYR A 453 20.17 0.85 6.24
CA TYR A 453 19.31 1.97 6.62
C TYR A 453 17.87 1.52 6.86
N PHE A 454 17.35 0.59 6.05
CA PHE A 454 16.01 0.02 6.27
C PHE A 454 15.90 -0.64 7.66
N PHE A 455 16.84 -1.54 8.00
CA PHE A 455 16.82 -2.23 9.30
C PHE A 455 17.16 -1.32 10.49
N ALA A 456 17.70 -0.11 10.30
CA ALA A 456 17.89 0.87 11.37
C ALA A 456 16.58 1.30 12.04
N HIS A 457 15.45 1.15 11.35
CA HIS A 457 14.13 1.57 11.84
C HIS A 457 13.28 0.42 12.40
N LEU A 458 13.74 -0.83 12.25
CA LEU A 458 13.01 -2.04 12.65
C LEU A 458 13.76 -2.79 13.74
N TYR A 459 13.05 -3.62 14.51
CA TYR A 459 13.65 -4.40 15.59
C TYR A 459 14.17 -5.77 15.10
N TYR A 460 15.35 -5.74 14.46
CA TYR A 460 16.05 -6.91 13.93
C TYR A 460 17.48 -7.04 14.50
N THR A 461 18.06 -8.23 14.33
CA THR A 461 19.42 -8.55 14.82
C THR A 461 20.53 -7.85 14.02
N ASP A 462 20.27 -7.43 12.78
CA ASP A 462 21.27 -6.95 11.82
C ASP A 462 22.09 -5.75 12.32
N VAL A 463 21.42 -4.71 12.83
CA VAL A 463 22.08 -3.43 13.13
C VAL A 463 23.01 -3.54 14.32
N LEU A 464 22.54 -4.15 15.42
CA LEU A 464 23.36 -4.42 16.60
C LEU A 464 24.44 -5.47 16.33
N SER A 465 24.16 -6.44 15.44
CA SER A 465 25.16 -7.39 14.95
C SER A 465 26.32 -6.65 14.27
N VAL A 466 26.02 -5.70 13.37
CA VAL A 466 27.05 -4.86 12.74
C VAL A 466 27.82 -4.05 13.79
N THR A 467 27.16 -3.50 14.80
CA THR A 467 27.84 -2.77 15.89
C THR A 467 28.86 -3.65 16.60
N ALA A 468 28.49 -4.87 16.98
CA ALA A 468 29.40 -5.80 17.65
C ALA A 468 30.58 -6.21 16.75
N VAL A 469 30.35 -6.43 15.45
CA VAL A 469 31.41 -6.73 14.47
C VAL A 469 32.35 -5.53 14.29
N LEU A 470 31.84 -4.31 14.19
CA LEU A 470 32.66 -3.10 14.07
C LEU A 470 33.51 -2.88 15.33
N LEU A 471 32.97 -3.15 16.52
CA LEU A 471 33.72 -3.09 17.78
C LEU A 471 34.81 -4.17 17.86
N LEU A 472 34.53 -5.39 17.39
CA LEU A 472 35.52 -6.47 17.23
C LEU A 472 36.68 -6.01 16.34
N VAL A 473 36.39 -5.44 15.17
CA VAL A 473 37.39 -4.96 14.22
C VAL A 473 38.19 -3.81 14.84
N LEU A 474 37.53 -2.81 15.42
CA LEU A 474 38.20 -1.65 16.04
C LEU A 474 39.12 -2.05 17.20
N ALA A 475 38.68 -2.97 18.07
CA ALA A 475 39.51 -3.49 19.16
C ALA A 475 40.67 -4.33 18.63
N GLY A 476 40.46 -5.09 17.55
CA GLY A 476 41.50 -5.83 16.83
C GLY A 476 42.57 -4.91 16.24
N GLU A 477 42.18 -3.77 15.64
CA GLU A 477 43.10 -2.74 15.17
C GLU A 477 43.93 -2.14 16.28
N ARG A 478 43.31 -1.89 17.44
CA ARG A 478 44.00 -1.37 18.63
C ARG A 478 44.87 -2.42 19.34
N ARG A 479 44.95 -3.64 18.82
CA ARG A 479 45.67 -4.80 19.42
C ARG A 479 45.16 -5.19 20.81
N CYS A 480 43.93 -4.82 21.14
CA CYS A 480 43.25 -5.21 22.38
C CYS A 480 42.51 -6.54 22.17
N HIS A 481 43.28 -7.62 22.05
CA HIS A 481 42.78 -8.94 21.63
C HIS A 481 41.70 -9.52 22.55
N SER A 482 41.78 -9.33 23.86
CA SER A 482 40.76 -9.80 24.81
C SER A 482 39.43 -9.05 24.64
N TRP A 483 39.47 -7.73 24.44
CA TRP A 483 38.28 -6.92 24.17
C TRP A 483 37.67 -7.25 22.81
N ALA A 484 38.51 -7.47 21.81
CA ALA A 484 38.07 -7.90 20.49
C ALA A 484 37.37 -9.26 20.56
N ALA A 485 37.91 -10.23 21.30
CA ALA A 485 37.26 -11.52 21.52
C ALA A 485 35.92 -11.39 22.25
N LEU A 486 35.80 -10.50 23.24
CA LEU A 486 34.53 -10.22 23.92
C LEU A 486 33.47 -9.69 22.94
N TRP A 487 33.82 -8.69 22.12
CA TRP A 487 32.90 -8.18 21.10
C TRP A 487 32.62 -9.21 20.00
N GLY A 488 33.58 -10.09 19.69
CA GLY A 488 33.38 -11.25 18.83
C GLY A 488 32.37 -12.24 19.40
N PHE A 489 32.44 -12.53 20.70
CA PHE A 489 31.43 -13.33 21.40
C PHE A 489 30.05 -12.67 21.35
N CYS A 490 29.96 -11.37 21.65
CA CYS A 490 28.71 -10.62 21.51
C CYS A 490 28.17 -10.64 20.08
N ALA A 491 29.03 -10.55 19.06
CA ALA A 491 28.62 -10.64 17.66
C ALA A 491 28.05 -12.04 17.33
N VAL A 492 28.67 -13.11 17.83
CA VAL A 492 28.15 -14.48 17.68
C VAL A 492 26.80 -14.64 18.40
N LEU A 493 26.62 -14.05 19.59
CA LEU A 493 25.33 -14.04 20.29
C LEU A 493 24.24 -13.26 19.55
N MET A 494 24.59 -12.29 18.71
CA MET A 494 23.61 -11.65 17.81
C MET A 494 23.26 -12.58 16.64
N ARG A 495 24.28 -13.17 16.02
CA ARG A 495 24.14 -14.12 14.90
C ARG A 495 25.28 -15.12 14.87
N GLN A 496 24.95 -16.41 14.80
CA GLN A 496 25.90 -17.52 14.69
C GLN A 496 26.90 -17.38 13.53
N THR A 497 26.47 -16.83 12.39
CA THR A 497 27.31 -16.65 11.19
C THR A 497 28.46 -15.67 11.41
N ASN A 498 28.40 -14.82 12.43
CA ASN A 498 29.46 -13.86 12.73
C ASN A 498 30.75 -14.50 13.25
N ILE A 499 30.75 -15.82 13.51
CA ILE A 499 31.96 -16.55 13.85
C ILE A 499 33.06 -16.39 12.78
N VAL A 500 32.66 -16.21 11.52
CA VAL A 500 33.58 -15.98 10.40
C VAL A 500 34.39 -14.70 10.60
N TRP A 501 33.77 -13.63 11.14
CA TRP A 501 34.45 -12.37 11.41
C TRP A 501 35.44 -12.49 12.58
N VAL A 502 35.11 -13.29 13.59
CA VAL A 502 36.03 -13.61 14.69
C VAL A 502 37.28 -14.32 14.15
N GLY A 503 37.08 -15.32 13.30
CA GLY A 503 38.17 -16.03 12.62
C GLY A 503 38.98 -15.11 11.70
N PHE A 504 38.33 -14.24 10.95
CA PHE A 504 38.98 -13.27 10.06
C PHE A 504 39.89 -12.30 10.82
N VAL A 505 39.41 -11.67 11.90
CA VAL A 505 40.19 -10.73 12.71
C VAL A 505 41.32 -11.45 13.45
N CYS A 506 41.06 -12.64 14.00
CA CYS A 506 42.11 -13.44 14.64
C CYS A 506 43.20 -13.82 13.62
N GLY A 507 42.79 -14.29 12.44
CA GLY A 507 43.69 -14.71 11.37
C GLY A 507 44.52 -13.56 10.81
N SER A 508 43.92 -12.40 10.54
CA SER A 508 44.64 -11.23 10.02
C SER A 508 45.72 -10.75 11.01
N ARG A 509 45.39 -10.69 12.31
CA ARG A 509 46.35 -10.31 13.36
C ARG A 509 47.43 -11.36 13.60
N ALA A 510 47.11 -12.64 13.48
CA ALA A 510 48.10 -13.71 13.54
C ALA A 510 49.08 -13.64 12.35
N ILE A 511 48.59 -13.32 11.15
CA ILE A 511 49.42 -13.09 9.96
C ILE A 511 50.32 -11.85 10.16
N ASP A 512 49.79 -10.75 10.68
CA ASP A 512 50.59 -9.55 10.97
C ASP A 512 51.72 -9.86 11.97
N LEU A 513 51.44 -10.68 12.98
CA LEU A 513 52.46 -11.15 13.93
C LEU A 513 53.51 -12.02 13.24
N LEU A 514 53.09 -12.92 12.36
CA LEU A 514 53.98 -13.79 11.60
C LEU A 514 54.91 -12.97 10.68
N LEU A 515 54.35 -12.01 9.93
CA LEU A 515 55.10 -11.13 9.04
C LEU A 515 56.08 -10.24 9.82
N SER A 516 55.74 -9.82 11.04
CA SER A 516 56.63 -9.02 11.89
C SER A 516 57.91 -9.75 12.30
N LYS A 517 57.92 -11.09 12.27
CA LYS A 517 59.06 -11.93 12.65
C LYS A 517 59.95 -12.40 11.48
N GLY A 518 59.65 -11.99 10.24
CA GLY A 518 60.48 -12.31 9.07
C GLY A 518 60.12 -13.63 8.37
N SER A 519 61.04 -14.14 7.54
CA SER A 519 60.77 -15.19 6.53
C SER A 519 60.21 -16.49 7.11
N LEU A 520 59.01 -16.88 6.64
CA LEU A 520 58.33 -18.15 6.94
C LEU A 520 59.24 -19.39 6.84
N LYS A 521 60.23 -19.36 5.94
CA LYS A 521 61.19 -20.47 5.76
C LYS A 521 62.06 -20.67 7.01
N GLU A 522 62.51 -19.60 7.65
CA GLU A 522 63.38 -19.69 8.84
C GLU A 522 62.63 -20.15 10.09
N LEU A 523 61.32 -19.90 10.15
CA LEU A 523 60.46 -20.34 11.24
C LEU A 523 60.14 -21.84 11.16
N VAL A 524 59.91 -22.35 9.94
CA VAL A 524 59.61 -23.78 9.69
C VAL A 524 60.86 -24.66 9.85
N LEU A 525 62.04 -24.14 9.55
CA LEU A 525 63.30 -24.88 9.67
C LEU A 525 63.80 -25.07 11.12
N SER A 526 63.19 -24.42 12.12
CA SER A 526 63.63 -24.48 13.52
C SER A 526 62.48 -24.87 14.48
N PRO A 527 62.48 -26.11 15.02
CA PRO A 527 61.42 -26.59 15.90
C PRO A 527 61.22 -25.78 17.18
N SER A 528 62.31 -25.26 17.77
CA SER A 528 62.26 -24.46 19.00
C SER A 528 61.64 -23.08 18.77
N ARG A 529 61.94 -22.44 17.64
CA ARG A 529 61.30 -21.16 17.25
C ARG A 529 59.82 -21.35 16.94
N MET A 530 59.46 -22.47 16.33
CA MET A 530 58.08 -22.83 16.05
C MET A 530 57.27 -23.03 17.35
N LEU A 531 57.82 -23.75 18.33
CA LEU A 531 57.17 -23.96 19.64
C LEU A 531 56.98 -22.64 20.41
N ASN A 532 58.01 -21.78 20.44
CA ASN A 532 57.90 -20.46 21.08
C ASN A 532 56.87 -19.56 20.38
N PHE A 533 56.79 -19.61 19.05
CA PHE A 533 55.80 -18.88 18.28
C PHE A 533 54.37 -19.38 18.53
N ILE A 534 54.18 -20.69 18.62
CA ILE A 534 52.88 -21.28 19.00
C ILE A 534 52.49 -20.84 20.42
N GLY A 535 53.43 -20.83 21.37
CA GLY A 535 53.20 -20.33 22.72
C GLY A 535 52.74 -18.86 22.73
N GLU A 536 53.39 -17.99 21.95
CA GLU A 536 53.03 -16.58 21.85
C GLU A 536 51.68 -16.34 21.14
N ILE A 537 51.35 -17.15 20.12
CA ILE A 537 50.01 -17.12 19.51
C ILE A 537 48.95 -17.52 20.53
N LEU A 538 49.18 -18.60 21.28
CA LEU A 538 48.23 -19.05 22.29
C LEU A 538 48.06 -18.00 23.39
N GLU A 539 49.14 -17.41 23.89
CA GLU A 539 49.07 -16.36 24.92
C GLU A 539 48.33 -15.09 24.44
N ARG A 540 48.49 -14.70 23.17
CA ARG A 540 47.85 -13.47 22.65
C ARG A 540 46.43 -13.68 22.14
N PHE A 541 46.12 -14.86 21.61
CA PHE A 541 44.87 -15.14 20.91
C PHE A 541 43.97 -16.17 21.62
N TRP A 542 44.31 -16.61 22.85
CA TRP A 542 43.51 -17.59 23.60
C TRP A 542 42.03 -17.19 23.69
N ALA A 543 41.73 -15.90 23.88
CA ALA A 543 40.34 -15.44 24.03
C ALA A 543 39.52 -15.67 22.76
N TYR A 544 40.12 -15.49 21.57
CA TYR A 544 39.47 -15.85 20.31
C TYR A 544 39.30 -17.36 20.19
N ALA A 545 40.32 -18.14 20.59
CA ALA A 545 40.26 -19.60 20.57
C ALA A 545 39.16 -20.15 21.48
N VAL A 546 38.88 -19.52 22.62
CA VAL A 546 37.75 -19.86 23.50
C VAL A 546 36.41 -19.59 22.80
N VAL A 547 36.26 -18.46 22.12
CA VAL A 547 35.02 -18.15 21.37
C VAL A 547 34.82 -19.13 20.22
N MET A 548 35.86 -19.40 19.43
CA MET A 548 35.79 -20.38 18.33
C MET A 548 35.56 -21.80 18.82
N GLY A 549 36.26 -22.22 19.88
CA GLY A 549 36.11 -23.54 20.48
C GLY A 549 34.73 -23.76 21.08
N SER A 550 34.16 -22.77 21.77
CA SER A 550 32.80 -22.84 22.31
C SER A 550 31.75 -22.91 21.21
N PHE A 551 31.94 -22.20 20.09
CA PHE A 551 31.07 -22.32 18.93
C PHE A 551 31.15 -23.69 18.25
N VAL A 552 32.35 -24.27 18.11
CA VAL A 552 32.53 -25.63 17.58
C VAL A 552 31.87 -26.67 18.51
N ALA A 553 32.05 -26.54 19.83
CA ALA A 553 31.38 -27.40 20.80
C ALA A 553 29.85 -27.30 20.68
N PHE A 554 29.32 -26.09 20.52
CA PHE A 554 27.89 -25.87 20.24
C PHE A 554 27.44 -26.58 18.96
N LEU A 555 28.19 -26.48 17.85
CA LEU A 555 27.83 -27.16 16.60
C LEU A 555 27.76 -28.68 16.76
N VAL A 556 28.71 -29.27 17.48
CA VAL A 556 28.74 -30.73 17.74
C VAL A 556 27.56 -31.16 18.60
N VAL A 557 27.23 -30.39 19.64
CA VAL A 557 26.12 -30.73 20.56
C VAL A 557 24.75 -30.46 19.92
N ASN A 558 24.59 -29.34 19.21
CA ASN A 558 23.31 -28.92 18.63
C ASN A 558 23.00 -29.61 17.30
N GLY A 559 24.01 -30.10 16.57
CA GLY A 559 23.86 -30.77 15.27
C GLY A 559 23.42 -29.85 14.13
N SER A 560 23.32 -28.53 14.36
CA SER A 560 23.00 -27.51 13.36
C SER A 560 23.62 -26.17 13.76
N ILE A 561 23.81 -25.29 12.78
CA ILE A 561 24.23 -23.89 12.96
C ILE A 561 23.11 -23.06 13.62
N VAL A 562 21.86 -23.53 13.58
CA VAL A 562 20.65 -22.79 13.99
C VAL A 562 19.99 -23.44 15.21
N ILE A 563 19.41 -22.64 16.12
CA ILE A 563 18.75 -23.13 17.35
C ILE A 563 17.27 -23.48 17.14
N GLY A 564 16.56 -22.68 16.32
CA GLY A 564 15.13 -22.82 16.03
C GLY A 564 14.83 -23.89 14.97
N ASP A 565 13.89 -23.61 14.06
CA ASP A 565 13.49 -24.56 13.01
C ASP A 565 14.67 -25.01 12.14
N LYS A 566 15.12 -26.25 12.40
CA LYS A 566 16.27 -26.86 11.72
C LYS A 566 15.92 -27.33 10.30
N SER A 567 14.64 -27.59 10.01
CA SER A 567 14.18 -28.13 8.72
C SER A 567 14.25 -27.11 7.59
N ALA A 568 14.09 -25.83 7.90
CA ALA A 568 14.20 -24.73 6.94
C ALA A 568 15.66 -24.29 6.66
N HIS A 569 16.65 -24.79 7.42
CA HIS A 569 18.03 -24.30 7.41
C HIS A 569 19.05 -25.45 7.34
N GLU A 570 18.78 -26.45 6.49
CA GLU A 570 19.80 -27.46 6.15
C GLU A 570 20.89 -26.83 5.29
N ALA A 571 22.16 -27.16 5.58
CA ALA A 571 23.29 -26.68 4.81
C ALA A 571 23.26 -27.31 3.41
N ALA A 572 22.69 -26.60 2.43
CA ALA A 572 22.64 -27.01 1.04
C ALA A 572 23.73 -26.32 0.21
N LEU A 573 24.34 -27.07 -0.71
CA LEU A 573 25.39 -26.58 -1.61
C LEU A 573 24.75 -25.72 -2.72
N HIS A 574 24.73 -24.40 -2.54
CA HIS A 574 24.11 -23.46 -3.49
C HIS A 574 25.10 -23.02 -4.59
N VAL A 575 25.21 -23.85 -5.65
CA VAL A 575 26.11 -23.64 -6.80
C VAL A 575 26.04 -22.23 -7.46
N PRO A 576 24.89 -21.51 -7.52
CA PRO A 576 24.83 -20.18 -8.14
C PRO A 576 25.68 -19.09 -7.45
N GLN A 577 25.95 -19.17 -6.15
CA GLN A 577 26.76 -18.17 -5.43
C GLN A 577 28.27 -18.30 -5.69
N VAL A 578 28.74 -19.44 -6.20
CA VAL A 578 30.17 -19.70 -6.47
C VAL A 578 30.64 -19.08 -7.79
N ARG A 579 29.73 -18.57 -8.64
CA ARG A 579 30.03 -18.11 -10.01
C ARG A 579 30.16 -16.58 -10.20
N SER A 580 30.28 -15.79 -9.13
CA SER A 580 30.44 -14.32 -9.21
C SER A 580 31.89 -13.83 -9.10
N THR A 581 32.86 -14.59 -9.63
CA THR A 581 34.24 -14.11 -9.81
C THR A 581 34.70 -14.39 -11.23
N ARG A 582 34.16 -13.65 -12.19
CA ARG A 582 34.77 -13.32 -13.50
C ARG A 582 33.92 -12.23 -14.17
N CYS A 583 34.31 -10.99 -13.93
CA CYS A 583 34.27 -9.91 -14.92
C CYS A 583 35.65 -9.25 -14.88
#